data_AF-A0A2I0J4Q0-F1
#
_entry.id   AF-A0A2I0J4Q0-F1
#
_cell.length_a   1.000
_cell.length_b   1.000
_cell.length_c   1.000
_cell.angle_alpha   90.00
_cell.angle_beta   90.00
_cell.angle_gamma   90.00
#
_symmetry.space_group_name_H-M   'P 1'
#
loop_
_entity.id
_entity.type
_entity.pdbx_description
1 polymer ?
#
loop_
_entity_poly.entity_id
_entity_poly.type
_entity_poly.pdbx_seq_one_letter_code
_entity_poly.pdbx_strand_id
1 'polypeptide(L)'
;MAPAAARDNRARPSSHSLLPVLSLLCFVSIFLVLSLFRRASPFPPQPPKTLQLGRSPESRSGVPCDYSVGSWIYDPSYGSGRYDGSCKEIFKGWNCIAGNKSNARDVTNWRWKPQSCDLSPFNPITFMESHRDTNI
;
A
#
# COMPACT_ATOMS: atom_id res chain seq x y z
N MET A 1 81.56 4.07 -5.38
CA MET A 1 81.11 4.68 -6.65
C MET A 1 80.25 3.63 -7.36
N ALA A 2 78.93 3.74 -7.29
CA ALA A 2 77.98 2.85 -7.97
C ALA A 2 77.03 3.72 -8.80
N PRO A 3 76.61 3.31 -10.01
CA PRO A 3 75.84 4.18 -10.90
C PRO A 3 74.36 4.19 -10.48
N ALA A 4 73.73 5.35 -10.65
CA ALA A 4 72.30 5.53 -10.47
C ALA A 4 71.54 4.86 -11.61
N ALA A 5 70.59 3.98 -11.29
CA ALA A 5 69.63 3.45 -12.24
C ALA A 5 68.57 4.52 -12.56
N ALA A 6 68.40 4.83 -13.86
CA ALA A 6 67.36 5.70 -14.35
C ALA A 6 65.98 5.05 -14.17
N ARG A 7 65.02 5.76 -13.55
CA ARG A 7 63.62 5.34 -13.48
C ARG A 7 62.91 5.69 -14.79
N ASP A 8 62.46 4.66 -15.50
CA ASP A 8 61.55 4.78 -16.65
C ASP A 8 60.14 5.12 -16.15
N ASN A 9 59.67 6.33 -16.44
CA ASN A 9 58.31 6.81 -16.13
C ASN A 9 57.41 6.60 -17.35
N ARG A 10 57.01 5.37 -17.62
CA ARG A 10 55.96 5.10 -18.61
C ARG A 10 54.59 5.17 -17.94
N ALA A 11 53.93 6.32 -18.10
CA ALA A 11 52.56 6.53 -17.66
C ALA A 11 51.64 5.44 -18.25
N ARG A 12 51.07 4.62 -17.38
CA ARG A 12 50.06 3.62 -17.74
C ARG A 12 48.73 4.34 -17.99
N PRO A 13 48.08 4.20 -19.15
CA PRO A 13 46.81 4.88 -19.39
C PRO A 13 45.77 4.35 -18.40
N SER A 14 45.14 5.27 -17.68
CA SER A 14 44.20 4.99 -16.59
C SER A 14 42.88 4.45 -17.12
N SER A 15 42.72 3.12 -17.11
CA SER A 15 41.45 2.43 -17.39
C SER A 15 40.38 2.61 -16.28
N HIS A 16 40.42 3.73 -15.56
CA HIS A 16 39.57 4.03 -14.40
C HIS A 16 38.49 5.09 -14.68
N SER A 17 38.43 5.65 -15.90
CA SER A 17 37.56 6.79 -16.21
C SER A 17 36.22 6.43 -16.88
N LEU A 18 36.03 5.18 -17.31
CA LEU A 18 34.83 4.76 -18.05
C LEU A 18 33.74 4.10 -17.18
N LEU A 19 34.12 3.58 -16.01
CA LEU A 19 33.20 2.96 -15.05
C LEU A 19 32.08 3.89 -14.55
N PRO A 20 32.34 5.15 -14.14
CA PRO A 20 31.27 6.04 -13.67
C PRO A 20 30.34 6.45 -14.82
N VAL A 21 30.88 6.61 -16.02
CA VAL A 21 30.10 6.95 -17.22
C VAL A 21 29.17 5.78 -17.60
N LEU A 22 29.69 4.55 -17.59
CA LEU A 22 28.88 3.35 -17.85
C LEU A 22 27.77 3.18 -16.80
N SER A 23 28.08 3.42 -15.52
CA SER A 23 27.09 3.37 -14.45
C SER A 23 25.97 4.40 -14.64
N LEU A 24 26.32 5.64 -15.01
CA LEU A 24 25.36 6.71 -15.28
C LEU A 24 24.46 6.37 -16.48
N LEU A 25 25.04 5.84 -17.57
CA LEU A 25 24.29 5.41 -18.75
C LEU A 25 23.29 4.29 -18.41
N CYS A 26 23.70 3.31 -17.61
CA CYS A 26 22.80 2.26 -17.13
C CYS A 26 21.66 2.83 -16.28
N PHE A 27 21.95 3.75 -15.37
CA PHE A 27 20.94 4.36 -14.50
C PHE A 27 19.90 5.17 -15.30
N VAL A 28 20.35 5.99 -16.25
CA VAL A 28 19.46 6.76 -17.14
C VAL A 28 18.59 5.84 -18.00
N SER A 29 19.18 4.79 -18.56
CA SER A 29 18.45 3.77 -19.34
C SER A 29 17.35 3.11 -18.51
N ILE A 30 17.68 2.64 -17.30
CA ILE A 30 16.70 2.03 -16.38
C ILE A 30 15.58 3.02 -16.04
N PHE A 31 15.92 4.27 -15.73
CA PHE A 31 14.92 5.31 -15.40
C PHE A 31 13.97 5.59 -16.58
N LEU A 32 14.48 5.69 -17.81
CA LEU A 32 13.69 5.88 -19.01
C LEU A 32 12.77 4.67 -19.26
N VAL A 33 13.30 3.45 -19.12
CA VAL A 33 12.55 2.20 -19.25
C VAL A 33 11.42 2.13 -18.22
N LEU A 34 11.68 2.40 -16.94
CA LEU A 34 10.66 2.42 -15.88
C LEU A 34 9.60 3.51 -16.11
N SER A 35 9.99 4.65 -16.67
CA SER A 35 9.07 5.74 -17.01
C SER A 35 8.15 5.37 -18.18
N LEU A 36 8.69 4.66 -19.17
CA LEU A 36 7.91 4.11 -20.29
C LEU A 36 6.99 2.97 -19.81
N PHE A 37 7.45 2.09 -18.92
CA PHE A 37 6.62 1.05 -18.31
C PHE A 37 5.49 1.62 -17.43
N ARG A 38 5.73 2.73 -16.71
CA ARG A 38 4.64 3.46 -16.01
C ARG A 38 3.59 4.00 -16.97
N ARG A 39 3.97 4.40 -18.19
CA ARG A 39 3.03 4.86 -19.23
C ARG A 39 2.36 3.70 -19.96
N ALA A 40 3.05 2.58 -20.11
CA ALA A 40 2.60 1.40 -20.83
C ALA A 40 2.11 0.29 -19.89
N SER A 41 1.43 0.65 -18.78
CA SER A 41 0.61 -0.34 -18.08
C SER A 41 -0.42 -0.87 -19.09
N PRO A 42 -0.36 -2.15 -19.52
CA PRO A 42 -1.27 -2.69 -20.51
C PRO A 42 -2.67 -2.94 -19.94
N PHE A 43 -2.87 -2.62 -18.66
CA PHE A 43 -4.14 -2.78 -18.00
C PHE A 43 -4.99 -1.54 -18.31
N PRO A 44 -6.03 -1.64 -19.17
CA PRO A 44 -7.07 -0.63 -19.16
C PRO A 44 -7.57 -0.50 -17.71
N PRO A 45 -7.94 0.70 -17.24
CA PRO A 45 -8.62 0.83 -15.96
C PRO A 45 -9.83 -0.10 -16.01
N GLN A 46 -9.75 -1.24 -15.34
CA GLN A 46 -10.90 -2.10 -15.20
C GLN A 46 -11.94 -1.26 -14.45
N PRO A 47 -13.19 -1.19 -14.96
CA PRO A 47 -14.25 -0.59 -14.17
C PRO A 47 -14.24 -1.32 -12.82
N PRO A 48 -14.31 -0.59 -11.70
CA PRO A 48 -14.33 -1.21 -10.39
C PRO A 48 -15.41 -2.27 -10.41
N LYS A 49 -15.03 -3.54 -10.15
CA LYS A 49 -16.00 -4.59 -9.88
C LYS A 49 -16.78 -4.10 -8.67
N THR A 50 -17.96 -3.55 -8.94
CA THR A 50 -18.86 -3.08 -7.90
C THR A 50 -19.22 -4.33 -7.12
N LEU A 51 -18.61 -4.50 -5.94
CA LEU A 51 -19.11 -5.45 -4.96
C LEU A 51 -20.53 -4.95 -4.65
N GLN A 52 -21.53 -5.57 -5.28
CA GLN A 52 -22.94 -5.31 -5.04
C GLN A 52 -23.31 -5.90 -3.67
N LEU A 53 -22.66 -5.41 -2.63
CA LEU A 53 -22.98 -5.74 -1.26
C LEU A 53 -24.20 -4.89 -0.90
N GLY A 54 -25.38 -5.50 -1.04
CA GLY A 54 -26.63 -5.06 -0.43
C GLY A 54 -27.09 -3.65 -0.80
N ARG A 55 -28.21 -3.56 -1.53
CA ARG A 55 -28.94 -2.31 -1.74
C ARG A 55 -29.24 -1.63 -0.40
N SER A 56 -28.45 -0.62 -0.03
CA SER A 56 -28.78 0.28 1.07
C SER A 56 -29.99 1.13 0.64
N PRO A 57 -31.03 1.27 1.47
CA PRO A 57 -32.22 2.06 1.15
C PRO A 57 -31.94 3.57 1.02
N GLU A 58 -30.70 4.03 1.23
CA GLU A 58 -30.31 5.44 1.16
C GLU A 58 -29.74 5.90 -0.19
N SER A 59 -29.65 5.02 -1.20
CA SER A 59 -29.35 5.39 -2.59
C SER A 59 -30.52 6.19 -3.18
N ARG A 60 -30.58 7.50 -2.88
CA ARG A 60 -31.58 8.46 -3.39
C ARG A 60 -31.45 8.73 -4.90
N SER A 61 -30.42 8.21 -5.54
CA SER A 61 -30.22 8.23 -6.98
C SER A 61 -29.84 6.81 -7.33
N GLY A 62 -30.56 6.14 -8.22
CA GLY A 62 -30.37 4.72 -8.60
C GLY A 62 -29.00 4.37 -9.21
N VAL A 63 -28.00 5.21 -8.99
CA VAL A 63 -26.58 4.99 -9.23
C VAL A 63 -26.03 4.03 -8.15
N PRO A 64 -25.44 2.90 -8.55
CA PRO A 64 -24.73 2.01 -7.65
C PRO A 64 -23.63 2.75 -6.88
N CYS A 65 -23.44 2.42 -5.60
CA CYS A 65 -22.34 3.02 -4.85
C CYS A 65 -21.00 2.41 -5.27
N ASP A 66 -20.05 3.27 -5.63
CA ASP A 66 -18.66 2.87 -5.85
C ASP A 66 -17.89 2.96 -4.53
N TYR A 67 -17.69 1.80 -3.91
CA TYR A 67 -16.98 1.68 -2.63
C TYR A 67 -15.47 1.91 -2.75
N SER A 68 -14.91 1.94 -3.95
CA SER A 68 -13.46 2.11 -4.18
C SER A 68 -13.01 3.58 -4.17
N VAL A 69 -13.95 4.52 -4.34
CA VAL A 69 -13.70 5.96 -4.39
C VAL A 69 -14.24 6.63 -3.13
N GLY A 70 -13.36 7.24 -2.36
CA GLY A 70 -13.71 7.81 -1.07
C GLY A 70 -12.51 8.42 -0.35
N SER A 71 -12.67 8.63 0.95
CA SER A 71 -11.62 9.15 1.81
C SER A 71 -11.69 8.55 3.21
N TRP A 72 -10.57 8.57 3.91
CA TRP A 72 -10.53 8.26 5.34
C TRP A 72 -11.06 9.46 6.13
N ILE A 73 -12.02 9.21 7.00
CA ILE A 73 -12.56 10.20 7.93
C ILE A 73 -12.31 9.76 9.37
N TYR A 74 -12.08 10.73 10.25
CA TYR A 74 -11.96 10.51 11.67
C TYR A 74 -13.34 10.52 12.32
N ASP A 75 -13.69 9.43 13.01
CA ASP A 75 -14.92 9.27 13.78
C ASP A 75 -14.61 8.59 15.13
N PRO A 76 -14.62 9.36 16.24
CA PRO A 76 -14.43 8.83 17.59
C PRO A 76 -15.44 7.75 18.00
N SER A 77 -16.64 7.76 17.42
CA SER A 77 -17.70 6.79 17.72
C SER A 77 -17.51 5.46 16.98
N TYR A 78 -16.67 5.42 15.94
CA TYR A 78 -16.47 4.22 15.13
C TYR A 78 -15.58 3.18 15.83
N GLY A 79 -14.56 3.64 16.56
CA GLY A 79 -13.57 2.79 17.22
C GLY A 79 -14.03 2.17 18.54
N SER A 80 -15.23 2.48 19.04
CA SER A 80 -15.67 2.06 20.37
C SER A 80 -15.93 0.54 20.45
N GLY A 81 -14.93 -0.20 20.94
CA GLY A 81 -15.10 -1.55 21.50
C GLY A 81 -14.89 -2.74 20.57
N ARG A 82 -14.69 -2.54 19.26
CA ARG A 82 -14.44 -3.68 18.34
C ARG A 82 -13.01 -4.22 18.40
N TYR A 83 -12.05 -3.36 18.72
CA TYR A 83 -10.64 -3.71 18.84
C TYR A 83 -10.11 -3.17 20.16
N ASP A 84 -10.15 -4.01 21.19
CA ASP A 84 -9.69 -3.70 22.54
C ASP A 84 -8.36 -4.39 22.90
N GLY A 85 -7.84 -5.23 22.00
CA GLY A 85 -6.62 -6.00 22.18
C GLY A 85 -6.80 -7.30 22.98
N SER A 86 -8.03 -7.68 23.37
CA SER A 86 -8.32 -8.87 24.17
C SER A 86 -8.57 -10.14 23.35
N CYS A 87 -8.86 -10.00 22.06
CA CYS A 87 -9.15 -11.12 21.14
C CYS A 87 -7.93 -12.04 20.97
N LYS A 88 -8.11 -13.31 21.33
CA LYS A 88 -7.05 -14.34 21.38
C LYS A 88 -6.68 -14.86 20.00
N GLU A 89 -7.59 -14.70 19.05
CA GLU A 89 -7.49 -15.14 17.66
C GLU A 89 -6.58 -14.21 16.84
N ILE A 90 -6.37 -12.97 17.30
CA ILE A 90 -5.45 -12.04 16.65
C ILE A 90 -4.02 -12.52 16.89
N PHE A 91 -3.29 -12.78 15.81
CA PHE A 91 -1.87 -13.10 15.89
C PHE A 91 -1.11 -12.04 16.69
N LYS A 92 -0.21 -12.46 17.59
CA LYS A 92 0.48 -11.56 18.53
C LYS A 92 1.15 -10.37 17.86
N GLY A 93 1.77 -10.58 16.69
CA GLY A 93 2.41 -9.50 15.91
C GLY A 93 1.46 -8.49 15.27
N TRP A 94 0.14 -8.77 15.25
CA TRP A 94 -0.90 -7.90 14.70
C TRP A 94 -1.75 -7.23 15.78
N ASN A 95 -1.60 -7.64 17.04
CA ASN A 95 -2.27 -7.01 18.16
C ASN A 95 -1.48 -5.79 18.66
N CYS A 96 -1.65 -4.66 17.95
CA CYS A 96 -1.05 -3.36 18.28
C CYS A 96 -1.34 -2.87 19.71
N ILE A 97 -2.55 -3.10 20.25
CA ILE A 97 -2.87 -2.70 21.63
C ILE A 97 -2.08 -3.55 22.62
N ALA A 98 -2.10 -4.87 22.49
CA ALA A 98 -1.32 -5.77 23.35
C ALA A 98 0.20 -5.56 23.16
N GLY A 99 0.63 -5.17 21.96
CA GLY A 99 2.00 -4.79 21.62
C GLY A 99 2.39 -3.38 22.07
N ASN A 100 1.55 -2.69 22.83
CA ASN A 100 1.80 -1.37 23.42
C ASN A 100 2.21 -0.28 22.41
N LYS A 101 1.66 -0.34 21.19
CA LYS A 101 1.86 0.71 20.18
C LYS A 101 1.14 1.98 20.61
N SER A 102 1.86 3.10 20.70
CA SER A 102 1.39 4.36 21.29
C SER A 102 0.08 4.89 20.70
N ASN A 103 -0.07 4.85 19.37
CA ASN A 103 -1.26 5.32 18.66
C ASN A 103 -2.21 4.19 18.24
N ALA A 104 -2.18 3.02 18.92
CA ALA A 104 -3.03 1.88 18.53
C ALA A 104 -4.53 2.21 18.59
N ARG A 105 -4.97 2.95 19.62
CA ARG A 105 -6.36 3.35 19.81
C ARG A 105 -6.80 4.48 18.87
N ASP A 106 -5.89 5.37 18.48
CA ASP A 106 -6.25 6.46 17.58
C ASP A 106 -6.52 5.97 16.16
N VAL A 107 -5.79 4.93 15.73
CA VAL A 107 -5.97 4.32 14.40
C VAL A 107 -7.36 3.70 14.25
N THR A 108 -7.98 3.19 15.33
CA THR A 108 -9.31 2.57 15.25
C THR A 108 -10.44 3.57 15.03
N ASN A 109 -10.18 4.87 15.20
CA ASN A 109 -11.16 5.93 14.99
C ASN A 109 -11.21 6.39 13.53
N TRP A 110 -10.37 5.85 12.64
CA TRP A 110 -10.43 6.14 11.22
C TRP A 110 -11.34 5.13 10.51
N ARG A 111 -12.25 5.62 9.67
CA ARG A 111 -13.08 4.78 8.79
C ARG A 111 -13.06 5.28 7.37
N TRP A 112 -13.19 4.35 6.44
CA TRP A 112 -13.37 4.65 5.03
C TRP A 112 -14.80 5.15 4.77
N LYS A 113 -14.95 6.29 4.09
CA LYS A 113 -16.24 6.83 3.64
C LYS A 113 -16.24 6.96 2.11
N PRO A 114 -17.05 6.14 1.40
CA PRO A 114 -17.28 6.31 -0.03
C PRO A 114 -17.84 7.70 -0.35
N GLN A 115 -17.57 8.20 -1.54
CA GLN A 115 -17.98 9.56 -1.92
C GLN A 115 -19.50 9.69 -2.13
N SER A 116 -20.14 8.64 -2.67
CA SER A 116 -21.53 8.67 -3.13
C SER A 116 -22.53 7.97 -2.20
N CYS A 117 -22.07 7.34 -1.13
CA CYS A 117 -22.93 6.69 -0.14
C CYS A 117 -22.26 6.57 1.24
N ASP A 118 -23.01 6.13 2.24
CA ASP A 118 -22.46 5.78 3.55
C ASP A 118 -22.39 4.26 3.74
N LEU A 119 -21.37 3.82 4.47
CA LEU A 119 -21.19 2.42 4.84
C LEU A 119 -21.83 2.17 6.20
N SER A 120 -22.87 1.33 6.23
CA SER A 120 -23.48 0.92 7.48
C SER A 120 -22.46 0.19 8.37
N PRO A 121 -22.50 0.38 9.70
CA PRO A 121 -21.63 -0.37 10.61
C PRO A 121 -21.76 -1.88 10.43
N PHE A 122 -20.63 -2.58 10.41
CA PHE A 122 -20.62 -4.04 10.31
C PHE A 122 -21.29 -4.67 11.54
N ASN A 123 -22.28 -5.54 11.29
CA ASN A 123 -22.92 -6.38 12.30
C ASN A 123 -22.41 -7.82 12.17
N PRO A 124 -21.55 -8.28 13.10
CA PRO A 124 -20.96 -9.62 13.00
C PRO A 124 -22.00 -10.73 13.16
N ILE A 125 -23.04 -10.52 13.96
CA ILE A 125 -24.08 -11.52 14.22
C ILE A 125 -24.86 -11.79 12.93
N THR A 126 -25.38 -10.72 12.31
CA THR A 126 -26.12 -10.84 11.05
C THR A 126 -25.27 -11.46 9.94
N PHE A 127 -24.00 -11.08 9.85
CA PHE A 127 -23.08 -11.67 8.88
C PHE A 127 -22.88 -13.17 9.10
N MET A 128 -22.65 -13.60 10.35
CA MET A 128 -22.46 -15.01 10.66
C MET A 128 -23.73 -15.83 10.43
N GLU A 129 -24.90 -15.26 10.74
CA GLU A 129 -26.20 -15.90 10.48
C GLU A 129 -26.45 -16.08 8.98
N SER A 130 -26.13 -15.07 8.16
CA SER A 130 -26.37 -15.14 6.71
C SER A 130 -25.40 -16.06 5.97
N HIS A 131 -24.26 -16.42 6.58
CA HIS A 131 -23.24 -17.30 6.00
C HIS A 131 -23.14 -18.64 6.76
N ARG A 132 -24.16 -18.99 7.55
CA ARG A 132 -24.21 -20.28 8.23
C ARG A 132 -24.15 -21.40 7.19
N ASP A 133 -23.37 -22.43 7.49
CA ASP A 133 -23.20 -23.62 6.64
C ASP A 133 -22.58 -23.33 5.26
N THR A 134 -21.89 -22.19 5.10
CA THR A 134 -21.12 -21.85 3.90
C THR A 134 -19.62 -21.77 4.21
N ASN A 135 -18.78 -21.97 3.18
CA ASN A 135 -17.35 -21.68 3.25
C ASN A 135 -17.10 -20.30 2.63
N ILE A 136 -16.33 -19.46 3.31
CA ILE A 136 -15.97 -18.11 2.89
C ILE A 136 -14.48 -17.97 2.63
#